data_AF-A0A850GIX2-F1
#
_entry.id   AF-A0A850GIX2-F1
#
_cell.length_a   1.000
_cell.length_b   1.000
_cell.length_c   1.000
_cell.angle_alpha   90.00
_cell.angle_beta   90.00
_cell.angle_gamma   90.00
#
_symmetry.space_group_name_H-M   'P 1'
#
loop_
_entity.id
_entity.type
_entity.pdbx_description
1 polymer ?
#
loop_
_entity_poly.entity_id
_entity_poly.type
_entity_poly.pdbx_seq_one_letter_code
_entity_poly.pdbx_strand_id
1 'polypeptide(L)'
;MNAAPALRACLRRGISRSYTPVKRSLQQLCRARTLLATLWLGLAPMIASAGCSAQQHAAEKLVDPRLRAQGVLLEHNAGRSRQGDLDLGGYRVSAFDLREEPQDVALLTPEASGRTRPGQQLQLRFELLTPAGARWTSACVAERRQPADHDLAAVADEAHEEIALRCTLAPLGEDPQRWTLSLAGSLDENLLGSLEPDDGPNTQADTDTPPARAHAVEVMMWRELFDLDLARKRLPASLAVVRGEQSEAALILDSPERAWLDPALDEGQRALVLTALISLRLLPLGLD
;
A
#
# COMPACT_ATOMS: atom_id res chain seq x y z
N MET A 1 8.71 38.92 57.86
CA MET A 1 10.09 38.94 58.39
C MET A 1 11.01 38.30 57.35
N ASN A 2 12.28 38.73 57.25
CA ASN A 2 13.41 38.14 56.50
C ASN A 2 13.16 37.83 54.99
N ALA A 3 13.70 38.49 53.94
CA ALA A 3 14.72 39.53 53.67
C ALA A 3 15.98 39.07 52.88
N ALA A 4 15.92 39.16 51.53
CA ALA A 4 17.03 39.38 50.56
C ALA A 4 18.24 38.39 50.56
N PRO A 5 19.34 38.60 49.78
CA PRO A 5 19.57 39.30 48.48
C PRO A 5 19.94 38.28 47.35
N ALA A 6 20.14 38.55 46.04
CA ALA A 6 20.45 39.71 45.17
C ALA A 6 21.94 39.99 44.82
N LEU A 7 22.33 39.74 43.55
CA LEU A 7 23.56 40.17 42.82
C LEU A 7 23.25 40.26 41.30
N ARG A 8 23.76 41.14 40.41
CA ARG A 8 24.63 42.35 40.42
C ARG A 8 26.12 42.31 39.94
N ALA A 9 26.41 41.80 38.73
CA ALA A 9 27.46 42.37 37.84
C ALA A 9 27.21 41.99 36.35
N CYS A 10 27.39 42.77 35.27
CA CYS A 10 28.07 44.05 34.93
C CYS A 10 29.50 43.98 34.34
N LEU A 11 29.59 43.88 33.00
CA LEU A 11 30.71 44.23 32.09
C LEU A 11 30.11 44.25 30.66
N ARG A 12 29.99 45.31 29.85
CA ARG A 12 30.43 46.73 29.80
C ARG A 12 31.78 47.02 29.11
N ARG A 13 31.69 47.57 27.88
CA ARG A 13 32.74 48.05 26.94
C ARG A 13 33.60 46.93 26.31
N GLY A 14 34.02 46.99 25.04
CA GLY A 14 33.72 47.95 23.97
C GLY A 14 34.98 48.63 23.41
N ILE A 15 35.39 48.25 22.19
CA ILE A 15 36.49 48.87 21.43
C ILE A 15 36.02 49.06 19.99
N SER A 16 36.11 50.30 19.50
CA SER A 16 36.03 50.61 18.07
C SER A 16 37.44 50.77 17.49
N ARG A 17 37.67 50.23 16.30
CA ARG A 17 38.73 50.67 15.38
C ARG A 17 38.22 50.59 13.95
N SER A 18 38.66 51.55 13.15
CA SER A 18 38.18 51.82 11.78
C SER A 18 39.36 51.87 10.82
N TYR A 19 39.06 51.97 9.51
CA TYR A 19 40.01 52.08 8.39
C TYR A 19 40.83 50.81 8.09
N THR A 20 41.04 50.30 6.85
CA THR A 20 40.46 50.34 5.48
C THR A 20 41.47 49.55 4.59
N PRO A 21 41.60 49.67 3.24
CA PRO A 21 40.92 48.72 2.38
C PRO A 21 41.84 48.04 1.33
N VAL A 22 42.04 46.72 1.40
CA VAL A 22 42.77 45.97 0.35
C VAL A 22 41.82 45.47 -0.74
N LYS A 23 41.39 46.38 -1.63
CA LYS A 23 40.74 46.04 -2.91
C LYS A 23 41.79 45.81 -3.99
N ARG A 24 42.05 44.55 -4.37
CA ARG A 24 42.49 44.03 -5.71
C ARG A 24 43.18 42.66 -5.57
N SER A 25 42.47 41.56 -5.86
CA SER A 25 43.02 40.30 -6.42
C SER A 25 41.94 39.23 -6.67
N LEU A 26 40.87 39.19 -5.85
CA LEU A 26 39.92 38.05 -5.82
C LEU A 26 38.91 37.93 -6.98
N GLN A 27 38.90 38.82 -7.98
CA GLN A 27 37.90 38.79 -9.06
C GLN A 27 38.21 37.80 -10.22
N GLN A 28 39.43 37.26 -10.32
CA GLN A 28 39.78 36.32 -11.40
C GLN A 28 39.44 34.85 -11.10
N LEU A 29 39.40 34.43 -9.83
CA LEU A 29 39.07 33.03 -9.47
C LEU A 29 37.57 32.70 -9.54
N CYS A 30 36.67 33.68 -9.40
CA CYS A 30 35.23 33.44 -9.41
C CYS A 30 34.61 33.16 -10.80
N ARG A 31 35.34 33.34 -11.91
CA ARG A 31 34.84 33.05 -13.27
C ARG A 31 35.15 31.64 -13.79
N ALA A 32 36.09 30.92 -13.17
CA ALA A 32 36.40 29.53 -13.55
C ALA A 32 35.41 28.52 -12.95
N ARG A 33 34.73 28.86 -11.85
CA ARG A 33 33.91 27.91 -11.07
C ARG A 33 32.47 27.76 -11.60
N THR A 34 31.97 28.71 -12.38
CA THR A 34 30.59 28.74 -12.89
C THR A 34 30.35 27.85 -14.12
N LEU A 35 31.39 27.52 -14.90
CA LEU A 35 31.23 26.68 -16.11
C LEU A 35 31.23 25.16 -15.82
N LEU A 36 31.73 24.72 -14.66
CA LEU A 36 31.65 23.33 -14.22
C LEU A 36 30.32 23.00 -13.53
N ALA A 37 29.69 23.97 -12.87
CA ALA A 37 28.41 23.77 -12.18
C ALA A 37 27.25 23.45 -13.14
N THR A 38 27.24 24.06 -14.33
CA THR A 38 26.17 23.86 -15.32
C THR A 38 26.22 22.51 -16.02
N LEU A 39 27.38 21.84 -16.06
CA LEU A 39 27.50 20.54 -16.75
C LEU A 39 26.95 19.37 -15.89
N TRP A 40 27.00 19.50 -14.56
CA TRP A 40 26.54 18.45 -13.63
C TRP A 40 25.02 18.40 -13.46
N LEU A 41 24.30 19.51 -13.64
CA LEU A 41 22.82 19.50 -13.57
C LEU A 41 22.15 18.81 -14.78
N GLY A 42 22.87 18.57 -15.88
CA GLY A 42 22.29 17.98 -17.10
C GLY A 42 22.10 16.47 -17.08
N LEU A 43 22.77 15.74 -16.17
CA LEU A 43 22.84 14.26 -16.19
C LEU A 43 22.09 13.55 -15.05
N ALA A 44 21.67 14.27 -14.02
CA ALA A 44 20.91 13.71 -12.91
C ALA A 44 19.54 13.08 -13.27
N PRO A 45 18.69 13.65 -14.17
CA PRO A 45 17.30 13.21 -14.27
C PRO A 45 17.09 11.82 -14.90
N MET A 46 18.02 11.31 -15.71
CA MET A 46 17.87 9.98 -16.34
C MET A 46 18.09 8.81 -15.38
N ILE A 47 18.83 9.00 -14.28
CA ILE A 47 19.14 7.91 -13.34
C ILE A 47 17.93 7.60 -12.45
N ALA A 48 17.15 8.62 -12.06
CA ALA A 48 15.96 8.45 -11.23
C ALA A 48 14.89 7.56 -11.89
N SER A 49 14.63 7.75 -13.19
CA SER A 49 13.63 6.98 -13.95
C SER A 49 13.98 5.49 -14.14
N ALA A 50 15.21 5.06 -13.87
CA ALA A 50 15.64 3.68 -14.01
C ALA A 50 15.47 2.84 -12.73
N GLY A 51 15.19 3.47 -11.57
CA GLY A 51 15.08 2.76 -10.29
C GLY A 51 13.78 1.94 -10.17
N CYS A 52 12.63 2.59 -10.40
CA CYS A 52 11.32 2.01 -10.11
C CYS A 52 11.02 0.72 -10.90
N SER A 53 11.38 0.67 -12.18
CA SER A 53 11.15 -0.52 -13.02
C SER A 53 11.97 -1.74 -12.59
N ALA A 54 13.15 -1.54 -12.01
CA ALA A 54 13.96 -2.63 -11.46
C ALA A 54 13.36 -3.24 -10.19
N GLN A 55 12.62 -2.45 -9.40
CA GLN A 55 11.90 -2.91 -8.22
C GLN A 55 10.72 -3.82 -8.62
N GLN A 56 9.85 -3.33 -9.50
CA GLN A 56 8.66 -4.07 -9.94
C GLN A 56 8.99 -5.39 -10.64
N HIS A 57 10.06 -5.43 -11.44
CA HIS A 57 10.48 -6.66 -12.12
C HIS A 57 10.86 -7.81 -11.15
N ALA A 58 11.05 -7.54 -9.85
CA ALA A 58 11.19 -8.57 -8.83
C ALA A 58 9.84 -9.21 -8.43
N ALA A 59 8.75 -8.44 -8.39
CA ALA A 59 7.39 -8.91 -8.11
C ALA A 59 6.76 -9.57 -9.35
N GLU A 60 6.97 -9.00 -10.55
CA GLU A 60 6.51 -9.56 -11.84
C GLU A 60 7.02 -10.99 -12.11
N LYS A 61 8.11 -11.41 -11.45
CA LYS A 61 8.65 -12.78 -11.55
C LYS A 61 7.90 -13.80 -10.70
N LEU A 62 7.05 -13.35 -9.76
CA LEU A 62 6.18 -14.20 -8.95
C LEU A 62 4.76 -14.31 -9.51
N VAL A 63 4.37 -13.40 -10.43
CA VAL A 63 3.13 -13.55 -11.20
C VAL A 63 3.19 -14.85 -12.02
N ASP A 64 2.17 -15.68 -11.85
CA ASP A 64 2.00 -16.98 -12.51
C ASP A 64 2.39 -16.91 -14.01
N PRO A 65 3.31 -17.77 -14.50
CA PRO A 65 3.76 -17.75 -15.89
C PRO A 65 2.62 -17.86 -16.93
N ARG A 66 1.51 -18.53 -16.62
CA ARG A 66 0.31 -18.58 -17.47
C ARG A 66 -0.37 -17.22 -17.51
N LEU A 67 -0.66 -16.66 -16.33
CA LEU A 67 -1.33 -15.37 -16.17
C LEU A 67 -0.48 -14.21 -16.76
N ARG A 68 0.84 -14.27 -16.63
CA ARG A 68 1.77 -13.28 -17.20
C ARG A 68 1.93 -13.38 -18.72
N ALA A 69 1.64 -14.54 -19.33
CA ALA A 69 1.77 -14.77 -20.78
C ALA A 69 0.44 -14.70 -21.55
N GLN A 70 -0.70 -14.96 -20.88
CA GLN A 70 -2.03 -15.07 -21.48
C GLN A 70 -3.05 -14.11 -20.85
N GLY A 71 -2.74 -13.54 -19.68
CA GLY A 71 -3.61 -12.61 -18.97
C GLY A 71 -3.80 -11.27 -19.68
N VAL A 72 -4.95 -10.66 -19.44
CA VAL A 72 -5.22 -9.27 -19.79
C VAL A 72 -4.45 -8.38 -18.82
N LEU A 73 -3.36 -7.79 -19.31
CA LEU A 73 -2.58 -6.77 -18.60
C LEU A 73 -3.38 -5.45 -18.56
N LEU A 74 -3.59 -4.94 -17.34
CA LEU A 74 -4.12 -3.61 -17.07
C LEU A 74 -3.02 -2.78 -16.42
N GLU A 75 -2.75 -1.59 -16.95
CA GLU A 75 -1.72 -0.68 -16.43
C GLU A 75 -2.38 0.65 -16.00
N HIS A 76 -1.76 1.36 -15.05
CA HIS A 76 -2.28 2.64 -14.59
C HIS A 76 -2.33 3.66 -15.73
N ASN A 77 -3.54 4.15 -16.02
CA ASN A 77 -3.77 5.22 -16.97
C ASN A 77 -3.36 6.56 -16.35
N ALA A 78 -2.10 6.94 -16.49
CA ALA A 78 -1.55 8.25 -16.06
C ALA A 78 -2.16 9.49 -16.77
N GLY A 79 -3.28 9.31 -17.49
CA GLY A 79 -3.96 10.30 -18.31
C GLY A 79 -4.92 11.20 -17.54
N ARG A 80 -4.37 12.16 -16.78
CA ARG A 80 -5.12 13.28 -16.17
C ARG A 80 -6.14 12.94 -15.07
N SER A 81 -5.99 11.83 -14.35
CA SER A 81 -6.71 11.66 -13.07
C SER A 81 -6.54 12.90 -12.19
N ARG A 82 -7.63 13.38 -11.59
CA ARG A 82 -7.52 14.39 -10.55
C ARG A 82 -7.12 13.70 -9.25
N GLN A 83 -6.35 14.43 -8.45
CA GLN A 83 -5.76 14.04 -7.17
C GLN A 83 -6.71 13.20 -6.30
N GLY A 84 -6.61 11.85 -6.40
CA GLY A 84 -7.46 10.88 -5.72
C GLY A 84 -7.99 9.74 -6.61
N ASP A 85 -8.21 9.97 -7.91
CA ASP A 85 -8.84 8.99 -8.81
C ASP A 85 -7.83 7.95 -9.36
N LEU A 86 -7.96 6.68 -8.95
CA LEU A 86 -7.20 5.57 -9.57
C LEU A 86 -7.92 5.08 -10.84
N ASP A 87 -7.20 5.03 -11.96
CA ASP A 87 -7.69 4.48 -13.25
C ASP A 87 -6.72 3.40 -13.74
N LEU A 88 -7.21 2.18 -13.95
CA LEU A 88 -6.43 0.98 -14.23
C LEU A 88 -7.06 0.25 -15.42
N GLY A 89 -6.46 0.37 -16.60
CA GLY A 89 -6.99 -0.24 -17.83
C GLY A 89 -8.44 0.16 -18.20
N GLY A 90 -8.91 1.32 -17.74
CA GLY A 90 -10.28 1.81 -17.97
C GLY A 90 -11.29 1.46 -16.86
N TYR A 91 -10.89 0.66 -15.86
CA TYR A 91 -11.62 0.58 -14.59
C TYR A 91 -11.27 1.81 -13.76
N ARG A 92 -12.27 2.51 -13.20
CA ARG A 92 -12.06 3.74 -12.44
C ARG A 92 -12.58 3.63 -11.01
N VAL A 93 -11.70 3.92 -10.05
CA VAL A 93 -12.08 4.17 -8.65
C VAL A 93 -12.66 5.57 -8.53
N SER A 94 -13.75 5.70 -7.78
CA SER A 94 -14.34 6.98 -7.38
C SER A 94 -14.98 6.86 -5.98
N ALA A 95 -15.52 7.95 -5.45
CA ALA A 95 -16.13 8.01 -4.12
C ALA A 95 -15.24 7.46 -2.97
N PHE A 96 -13.92 7.62 -3.11
CA PHE A 96 -12.93 7.19 -2.12
C PHE A 96 -13.06 7.98 -0.81
N ASP A 97 -13.18 7.25 0.29
CA ASP A 97 -13.28 7.76 1.67
C ASP A 97 -12.48 6.81 2.57
N LEU A 98 -11.36 7.29 3.11
CA LEU A 98 -10.48 6.55 4.03
C LEU A 98 -10.41 7.30 5.35
N ARG A 99 -10.68 6.60 6.45
CA ARG A 99 -10.75 7.17 7.80
C ARG A 99 -10.03 6.29 8.81
N GLU A 100 -9.42 6.94 9.79
CA GLU A 100 -9.01 6.33 11.05
C GLU A 100 -10.13 6.57 12.06
N GLU A 101 -10.63 5.50 12.69
CA GLU A 101 -11.67 5.57 13.71
C GLU A 101 -11.23 4.79 14.97
N PRO A 102 -11.77 5.08 16.17
CA PRO A 102 -11.55 4.25 17.35
C PRO A 102 -11.99 2.80 17.09
N GLN A 103 -11.29 1.83 17.66
CA GLN A 103 -11.63 0.41 17.50
C GLN A 103 -13.02 0.10 18.10
N ASP A 104 -14.00 -0.16 17.22
CA ASP A 104 -15.37 -0.56 17.58
C ASP A 104 -15.56 -2.08 17.36
N VAL A 105 -15.05 -2.61 16.24
CA VAL A 105 -15.09 -4.04 15.92
C VAL A 105 -13.68 -4.62 15.94
N ALA A 106 -13.41 -5.55 16.85
CA ALA A 106 -12.16 -6.33 16.81
C ALA A 106 -12.21 -7.39 15.70
N LEU A 107 -11.22 -7.35 14.81
CA LEU A 107 -10.99 -8.34 13.76
C LEU A 107 -9.87 -9.31 14.14
N LEU A 108 -8.86 -8.84 14.90
CA LEU A 108 -7.81 -9.69 15.44
C LEU A 108 -8.26 -10.36 16.74
N THR A 109 -7.97 -11.65 16.88
CA THR A 109 -8.23 -12.41 18.11
C THR A 109 -7.56 -11.72 19.32
N PRO A 110 -8.25 -11.58 20.48
CA PRO A 110 -7.61 -11.11 21.71
C PRO A 110 -6.45 -12.00 22.14
N GLU A 111 -5.46 -11.43 22.82
CA GLU A 111 -4.35 -12.23 23.36
C GLU A 111 -4.80 -13.25 24.41
N ALA A 112 -4.10 -14.39 24.46
CA ALA A 112 -4.18 -15.33 25.59
C ALA A 112 -3.80 -14.71 26.94
N SER A 113 -3.12 -13.55 26.96
CA SER A 113 -2.81 -12.77 28.16
C SER A 113 -4.01 -11.98 28.71
N GLY A 114 -5.08 -11.82 27.92
CA GLY A 114 -6.22 -10.94 28.22
C GLY A 114 -5.90 -9.44 28.08
N ARG A 115 -4.72 -9.06 27.57
CA ARG A 115 -4.34 -7.66 27.33
C ARG A 115 -4.70 -7.23 25.90
N THR A 116 -5.33 -6.06 25.79
CA THR A 116 -5.47 -5.36 24.51
C THR A 116 -4.24 -4.49 24.28
N ARG A 117 -3.41 -4.86 23.29
CA ARG A 117 -2.36 -3.97 22.76
C ARG A 117 -2.97 -2.74 22.07
N PRO A 118 -2.23 -1.63 21.93
CA PRO A 118 -2.63 -0.53 21.06
C PRO A 118 -2.86 -1.05 19.63
N GLY A 119 -4.00 -0.67 19.05
CA GLY A 119 -4.38 -0.98 17.68
C GLY A 119 -5.04 0.22 17.00
N GLN A 120 -4.87 0.29 15.69
CA GLN A 120 -5.47 1.30 14.81
C GLN A 120 -6.58 0.64 13.99
N GLN A 121 -7.75 1.26 13.94
CA GLN A 121 -8.85 0.82 13.07
C GLN A 121 -9.02 1.79 11.89
N LEU A 122 -9.02 1.23 10.69
CA LEU A 122 -9.14 1.97 9.43
C LEU A 122 -10.43 1.55 8.72
N GLN A 123 -11.23 2.51 8.29
CA GLN A 123 -12.37 2.28 7.40
C GLN A 123 -12.07 2.83 6.01
N LEU A 124 -12.22 1.98 4.99
CA LEU A 124 -12.14 2.38 3.58
C LEU A 124 -13.49 2.16 2.91
N ARG A 125 -13.94 3.12 2.11
CA ARG A 125 -15.04 2.96 1.16
C ARG A 125 -14.63 3.50 -0.20
N PHE A 126 -15.04 2.84 -1.27
CA PHE A 126 -14.93 3.35 -2.64
C PHE A 126 -15.93 2.67 -3.57
N GLU A 127 -16.09 3.25 -4.76
CA GLU A 127 -16.78 2.64 -5.90
C GLU A 127 -15.79 2.32 -7.03
N LEU A 128 -15.99 1.17 -7.69
CA LEU A 128 -15.31 0.81 -8.94
C LEU A 128 -16.31 0.87 -10.10
N LEU A 129 -16.01 1.66 -11.13
CA LEU A 129 -16.73 1.71 -12.40
C LEU A 129 -16.01 0.82 -13.43
N THR A 130 -16.71 -0.13 -14.04
CA THR A 130 -16.16 -0.99 -15.10
C THR A 130 -16.16 -0.28 -16.47
N PRO A 131 -15.37 -0.76 -17.46
CA PRO A 131 -15.40 -0.24 -18.82
C PRO A 131 -16.76 -0.32 -19.53
N ALA A 132 -17.66 -1.26 -19.16
CA ALA A 132 -19.02 -1.31 -19.69
C ALA A 132 -20.04 -0.48 -18.88
N GLY A 133 -19.62 0.15 -17.78
CA GLY A 133 -20.44 1.04 -16.96
C GLY A 133 -21.14 0.39 -15.77
N ALA A 134 -20.85 -0.88 -15.46
CA ALA A 134 -21.30 -1.48 -14.21
C ALA A 134 -20.57 -0.81 -13.03
N ARG A 135 -21.25 -0.69 -11.88
CA ARG A 135 -20.67 -0.13 -10.64
C ARG A 135 -20.58 -1.22 -9.58
N TRP A 136 -19.48 -1.21 -8.85
CA TRP A 136 -19.23 -2.02 -7.67
C TRP A 136 -18.89 -1.10 -6.49
N THR A 137 -19.21 -1.54 -5.28
CA THR A 137 -18.80 -0.90 -4.02
C THR A 137 -17.86 -1.82 -3.25
N SER A 138 -16.94 -1.20 -2.52
CA SER A 138 -16.21 -1.84 -1.43
C SER A 138 -16.40 -1.04 -0.15
N ALA A 139 -16.65 -1.74 0.95
CA ALA A 139 -16.63 -1.19 2.30
C ALA A 139 -15.77 -2.11 3.18
N CYS A 140 -14.61 -1.61 3.60
CA CYS A 140 -13.62 -2.34 4.38
C CYS A 140 -13.48 -1.79 5.80
N VAL A 141 -13.22 -2.70 6.74
CA VAL A 141 -12.62 -2.41 8.04
C VAL A 141 -11.29 -3.15 8.11
N ALA A 142 -10.22 -2.45 8.45
CA ALA A 142 -8.92 -3.03 8.80
C ALA A 142 -8.57 -2.73 10.27
N GLU A 143 -7.86 -3.65 10.89
CA GLU A 143 -7.21 -3.49 12.19
C GLU A 143 -5.71 -3.72 12.02
N ARG A 144 -4.88 -2.78 12.50
CA ARG A 144 -3.43 -2.95 12.66
C ARG A 144 -3.10 -2.96 14.14
N ARG A 145 -2.27 -3.90 14.60
CA ARG A 145 -1.90 -4.07 16.01
C ARG A 145 -0.39 -4.21 16.13
N GLN A 146 0.21 -3.38 17.00
CA GLN A 146 1.66 -3.41 17.25
C GLN A 146 2.11 -4.80 17.73
N PRO A 147 3.36 -5.24 17.51
CA PRO A 147 3.87 -6.50 18.06
C PRO A 147 3.80 -6.59 19.60
N ALA A 148 3.80 -7.82 20.13
CA ALA A 148 3.86 -8.08 21.57
C ALA A 148 5.15 -7.53 22.20
N ASP A 149 6.29 -7.76 21.55
CA ASP A 149 7.61 -7.27 21.94
C ASP A 149 8.02 -6.02 21.14
N HIS A 150 7.14 -5.01 21.09
CA HIS A 150 7.36 -3.75 20.36
C HIS A 150 8.73 -3.10 20.62
N ASP A 151 9.21 -3.13 21.87
CA ASP A 151 10.50 -2.55 22.25
C ASP A 151 11.71 -3.34 21.72
N LEU A 152 11.53 -4.60 21.29
CA LEU A 152 12.54 -5.38 20.57
C LEU A 152 12.40 -5.22 19.05
N ALA A 153 11.17 -5.22 18.53
CA ALA A 153 10.89 -4.97 17.11
C ALA A 153 11.48 -3.62 16.63
N ALA A 154 11.28 -2.56 17.43
CA ALA A 154 11.84 -1.22 17.18
C ALA A 154 13.37 -1.12 17.31
N VAL A 155 14.06 -2.18 17.75
CA VAL A 155 15.53 -2.29 17.77
C VAL A 155 16.04 -3.17 16.61
N ALA A 156 15.20 -4.05 16.07
CA ALA A 156 15.49 -4.88 14.90
C ALA A 156 15.22 -4.19 13.55
N ASP A 157 14.42 -3.11 13.53
CA ASP A 157 13.84 -2.52 12.31
C ASP A 157 12.92 -3.51 11.55
N GLU A 158 12.35 -4.49 12.27
CA GLU A 158 11.50 -5.56 11.71
C GLU A 158 10.01 -5.31 11.96
N ALA A 159 9.22 -5.32 10.88
CA ALA A 159 7.79 -5.04 10.90
C ALA A 159 6.95 -6.26 11.33
N HIS A 160 6.92 -6.56 12.63
CA HIS A 160 6.07 -7.60 13.22
C HIS A 160 4.66 -7.11 13.60
N GLU A 161 4.06 -6.19 12.84
CA GLU A 161 2.66 -5.80 13.09
C GLU A 161 1.70 -6.91 12.66
N GLU A 162 0.71 -7.19 13.52
CA GLU A 162 -0.42 -8.04 13.17
C GLU A 162 -1.47 -7.20 12.45
N ILE A 163 -1.97 -7.69 11.32
CA ILE A 163 -3.06 -7.02 10.59
C ILE A 163 -4.22 -7.98 10.32
N ALA A 164 -5.43 -7.43 10.33
CA ALA A 164 -6.63 -8.10 9.85
C ALA A 164 -7.48 -7.13 9.01
N LEU A 165 -8.17 -7.69 8.03
CA LEU A 165 -9.02 -6.97 7.09
C LEU A 165 -10.29 -7.77 6.84
N ARG A 166 -11.43 -7.07 6.81
CA ARG A 166 -12.67 -7.56 6.22
C ARG A 166 -13.27 -6.48 5.32
N CYS A 167 -13.56 -6.81 4.06
CA CYS A 167 -14.36 -5.97 3.18
C CYS A 167 -15.63 -6.68 2.73
N THR A 168 -16.74 -5.95 2.68
CA THR A 168 -17.90 -6.34 1.89
C THR A 168 -17.79 -5.70 0.51
N LEU A 169 -17.80 -6.53 -0.53
CA LEU A 169 -17.80 -6.13 -1.93
C LEU A 169 -19.17 -6.44 -2.54
N ALA A 170 -19.70 -5.58 -3.40
CA ALA A 170 -20.99 -5.79 -4.04
C ALA A 170 -21.10 -5.07 -5.39
N PRO A 171 -21.81 -5.62 -6.39
CA PRO A 171 -22.29 -4.81 -7.51
C PRO A 171 -23.39 -3.84 -7.03
N LEU A 172 -23.66 -2.79 -7.79
CA LEU A 172 -24.71 -1.81 -7.51
C LEU A 172 -25.95 -2.10 -8.40
N GLY A 173 -26.99 -2.73 -7.84
CA GLY A 173 -28.17 -3.18 -8.57
C GLY A 173 -29.34 -3.58 -7.66
N GLU A 174 -30.41 -4.14 -8.24
CA GLU A 174 -31.65 -4.49 -7.51
C GLU A 174 -31.54 -5.77 -6.65
N ASP A 175 -30.68 -6.72 -7.03
CA ASP A 175 -30.30 -7.86 -6.19
C ASP A 175 -28.78 -8.12 -6.30
N PRO A 176 -27.96 -7.46 -5.46
CA PRO A 176 -26.52 -7.55 -5.55
C PRO A 176 -25.98 -8.72 -4.73
N GLN A 177 -25.44 -9.75 -5.39
CA GLN A 177 -24.65 -10.79 -4.70
C GLN A 177 -23.47 -10.13 -3.98
N ARG A 178 -23.49 -10.17 -2.65
CA ARG A 178 -22.42 -9.64 -1.80
C ARG A 178 -21.33 -10.68 -1.63
N TRP A 179 -20.11 -10.19 -1.46
CA TRP A 179 -18.91 -11.00 -1.26
C TRP A 179 -18.13 -10.45 -0.08
N THR A 180 -17.51 -11.34 0.71
CA THR A 180 -16.62 -10.98 1.81
C THR A 180 -15.18 -11.29 1.42
N LEU A 181 -14.36 -10.25 1.29
CA LEU A 181 -12.91 -10.38 1.34
C LEU A 181 -12.49 -10.44 2.81
N SER A 182 -11.72 -11.46 3.19
CA SER A 182 -11.05 -11.54 4.49
C SER A 182 -9.55 -11.79 4.31
N LEU A 183 -8.72 -11.20 5.16
CA LEU A 183 -7.26 -11.38 5.17
C LEU A 183 -6.76 -11.16 6.60
N ALA A 184 -5.87 -12.00 7.11
CA ALA A 184 -5.25 -11.79 8.42
C ALA A 184 -3.87 -12.44 8.52
N GLY A 185 -2.98 -11.88 9.33
CA GLY A 185 -1.64 -12.41 9.58
C GLY A 185 -0.70 -11.36 10.16
N SER A 186 0.61 -11.60 10.03
CA SER A 186 1.68 -10.70 10.45
C SER A 186 2.49 -10.21 9.25
N LEU A 187 3.01 -8.99 9.29
CA LEU A 187 3.76 -8.37 8.18
C LEU A 187 5.18 -8.95 7.97
N ASP A 188 5.66 -9.77 8.90
CA ASP A 188 6.86 -10.60 8.77
C ASP A 188 6.62 -11.93 8.03
N GLU A 189 5.37 -12.25 7.65
CA GLU A 189 4.98 -13.37 6.80
C GLU A 189 4.29 -12.90 5.50
N ASN A 190 3.89 -13.83 4.63
CA ASN A 190 2.96 -13.52 3.53
C ASN A 190 1.53 -13.68 4.05
N LEU A 191 0.66 -12.72 3.77
CA LEU A 191 -0.69 -12.72 4.32
C LEU A 191 -1.60 -13.61 3.49
N LEU A 192 -2.43 -14.39 4.17
CA LEU A 192 -3.41 -15.29 3.56
C LEU A 192 -4.84 -14.87 3.91
N GLY A 193 -5.76 -15.23 3.03
CA GLY A 193 -7.15 -14.82 3.12
C GLY A 193 -8.04 -15.49 2.09
N SER A 194 -9.29 -15.05 2.05
CA SER A 194 -10.34 -15.60 1.20
C SER A 194 -11.24 -14.50 0.64
N LEU A 195 -11.85 -14.81 -0.51
CA LEU A 195 -12.91 -14.02 -1.13
C LEU A 195 -14.10 -14.97 -1.34
N GLU A 196 -15.07 -14.88 -0.43
CA GLU A 196 -16.20 -15.79 -0.31
C GLU A 196 -17.51 -15.08 -0.66
N PRO A 197 -18.51 -15.75 -1.26
CA PRO A 197 -19.86 -15.18 -1.37
C PRO A 197 -20.47 -15.02 0.04
N ASP A 198 -21.16 -13.91 0.28
CA ASP A 198 -21.92 -13.71 1.51
C ASP A 198 -23.31 -14.33 1.36
N ASP A 199 -23.47 -15.55 1.86
CA ASP A 199 -24.72 -16.29 2.00
C ASP A 199 -25.65 -15.60 3.02
N GLY A 200 -26.15 -14.43 2.64
CA GLY A 200 -27.01 -13.60 3.45
C GLY A 200 -28.31 -14.30 3.86
N PRO A 201 -28.95 -13.89 4.97
CA PRO A 201 -30.07 -14.62 5.58
C PRO A 201 -31.34 -14.73 4.72
N ASN A 202 -31.40 -14.02 3.59
CA ASN A 202 -32.50 -14.06 2.63
C ASN A 202 -32.14 -14.76 1.31
N THR A 203 -30.91 -15.28 1.15
CA THR A 203 -30.49 -16.02 -0.05
C THR A 203 -31.18 -17.38 -0.07
N GLN A 204 -32.42 -17.43 -0.54
CA GLN A 204 -33.06 -18.70 -0.91
C GLN A 204 -32.25 -19.29 -2.05
N ALA A 205 -31.45 -20.31 -1.75
CA ALA A 205 -30.63 -21.01 -2.71
C ALA A 205 -31.51 -21.60 -3.84
N ASP A 206 -31.52 -20.93 -4.98
CA ASP A 206 -32.15 -21.42 -6.20
C ASP A 206 -31.41 -22.67 -6.66
N THR A 207 -32.06 -23.83 -6.55
CA THR A 207 -31.40 -25.14 -6.63
C THR A 207 -30.84 -25.47 -8.01
N ASP A 208 -31.22 -24.71 -9.05
CA ASP A 208 -30.72 -24.86 -10.41
C ASP A 208 -29.46 -24.00 -10.69
N THR A 209 -29.12 -23.05 -9.81
CA THR A 209 -27.92 -22.21 -9.92
C THR A 209 -26.76 -22.83 -9.12
N PRO A 210 -25.60 -23.17 -9.74
CA PRO A 210 -24.46 -23.70 -9.00
C PRO A 210 -23.88 -22.63 -8.06
N PRO A 211 -23.47 -22.99 -6.82
CA PRO A 211 -22.99 -22.02 -5.85
C PRO A 211 -21.73 -21.32 -6.35
N ALA A 212 -21.67 -20.01 -6.10
CA ALA A 212 -20.47 -19.22 -6.35
C ALA A 212 -19.30 -19.78 -5.53
N ARG A 213 -18.11 -19.81 -6.14
CA ARG A 213 -16.94 -20.45 -5.54
C ARG A 213 -16.16 -19.44 -4.71
N ALA A 214 -15.66 -19.88 -3.56
CA ALA A 214 -14.67 -19.11 -2.81
C ALA A 214 -13.33 -19.09 -3.57
N HIS A 215 -12.64 -17.95 -3.54
CA HIS A 215 -11.29 -17.79 -4.07
C HIS A 215 -10.32 -17.58 -2.91
N ALA A 216 -9.12 -18.15 -2.98
CA ALA A 216 -8.04 -17.84 -2.04
C ALA A 216 -7.37 -16.51 -2.42
N VAL A 217 -6.97 -15.72 -1.42
CA VAL A 217 -6.28 -14.45 -1.60
C VAL A 217 -4.96 -14.48 -0.84
N GLU A 218 -3.90 -14.03 -1.49
CA GLU A 218 -2.53 -14.02 -0.96
C GLU A 218 -1.89 -12.65 -1.20
N VAL A 219 -1.23 -12.08 -0.19
CA VAL A 219 -0.38 -10.89 -0.32
C VAL A 219 1.06 -11.28 -0.05
N MET A 220 1.84 -11.40 -1.11
CA MET A 220 3.27 -11.64 -1.06
C MET A 220 4.01 -10.33 -0.74
N MET A 221 4.61 -10.26 0.45
CA MET A 221 5.62 -9.27 0.84
C MET A 221 7.03 -9.88 0.81
N TRP A 222 7.14 -11.20 0.86
CA TRP A 222 8.38 -11.95 0.99
C TRP A 222 8.48 -13.07 -0.05
N ARG A 223 9.71 -13.42 -0.41
CA ARG A 223 10.02 -14.68 -1.09
C ARG A 223 11.18 -15.40 -0.42
N GLU A 224 11.17 -16.73 -0.45
CA GLU A 224 12.37 -17.51 -0.21
C GLU A 224 13.41 -17.29 -1.32
N LEU A 225 14.68 -17.46 -0.95
CA LEU A 225 15.80 -17.65 -1.85
C LEU A 225 16.37 -19.04 -1.56
N PHE A 226 16.24 -19.95 -2.54
CA PHE A 226 16.59 -21.37 -2.46
C PHE A 226 15.68 -22.23 -1.57
N ASP A 227 15.53 -23.51 -1.93
CA ASP A 227 14.64 -24.50 -1.30
C ASP A 227 15.17 -25.04 0.05
N LEU A 228 15.75 -24.15 0.88
CA LEU A 228 16.48 -24.47 2.11
C LEU A 228 16.13 -23.54 3.28
N ASP A 229 15.13 -22.66 3.14
CA ASP A 229 14.64 -21.67 4.13
C ASP A 229 15.67 -20.63 4.64
N LEU A 230 16.96 -20.80 4.31
CA LEU A 230 18.10 -20.04 4.84
C LEU A 230 18.11 -18.53 4.52
N ALA A 231 17.26 -18.04 3.61
CA ALA A 231 17.21 -16.63 3.23
C ALA A 231 15.85 -16.20 2.67
N ARG A 232 14.93 -15.74 3.53
CA ARG A 232 13.77 -14.95 3.11
C ARG A 232 14.21 -13.52 2.72
N LYS A 233 13.55 -12.91 1.74
CA LYS A 233 13.82 -11.53 1.31
C LYS A 233 12.52 -10.76 1.04
N ARG A 234 12.36 -9.58 1.66
CA ARG A 234 11.27 -8.62 1.38
C ARG A 234 11.32 -8.23 -0.10
N LEU A 235 10.17 -8.19 -0.73
CA LEU A 235 10.00 -7.80 -2.12
C LEU A 235 10.14 -6.27 -2.23
N PRO A 236 10.79 -5.72 -3.27
CA PRO A 236 10.84 -4.28 -3.51
C PRO A 236 9.51 -3.64 -3.92
N ALA A 237 8.46 -4.46 -4.05
CA ALA A 237 7.06 -4.12 -4.33
C ALA A 237 6.22 -5.36 -3.94
N SER A 238 5.13 -5.15 -3.21
CA SER A 238 4.24 -6.22 -2.74
C SER A 238 3.27 -6.66 -3.84
N LEU A 239 2.94 -7.95 -3.88
CA LEU A 239 2.09 -8.57 -4.91
C LEU A 239 0.87 -9.25 -4.27
N ALA A 240 -0.33 -8.77 -4.59
CA ALA A 240 -1.56 -9.47 -4.26
C ALA A 240 -1.97 -10.42 -5.40
N VAL A 241 -2.45 -11.61 -5.05
CA VAL A 241 -2.89 -12.66 -5.99
C VAL A 241 -4.24 -13.21 -5.54
N VAL A 242 -5.16 -13.42 -6.49
CA VAL A 242 -6.41 -14.16 -6.31
C VAL A 242 -6.33 -15.49 -7.06
N ARG A 243 -6.69 -16.58 -6.39
CA ARG A 243 -6.60 -17.95 -6.89
C ARG A 243 -7.94 -18.68 -6.72
N GLY A 244 -8.49 -19.20 -7.82
CA GLY A 244 -9.55 -20.21 -7.78
C GLY A 244 -8.92 -21.61 -7.87
N GLU A 245 -9.28 -22.39 -8.89
CA GLU A 245 -8.53 -23.62 -9.23
C GLU A 245 -7.11 -23.31 -9.75
N GLN A 246 -6.88 -22.09 -10.26
CA GLN A 246 -5.60 -21.57 -10.74
C GLN A 246 -5.46 -20.09 -10.37
N SER A 247 -4.31 -19.47 -10.62
CA SER A 247 -4.12 -18.03 -10.43
C SER A 247 -4.96 -17.25 -11.45
N GLU A 248 -5.96 -16.51 -10.97
CA GLU A 248 -6.99 -15.83 -11.79
C GLU A 248 -6.74 -14.33 -11.93
N ALA A 249 -6.18 -13.70 -10.89
CA ALA A 249 -5.81 -12.30 -10.94
C ALA A 249 -4.56 -12.02 -10.10
N ALA A 250 -3.80 -10.99 -10.48
CA ALA A 250 -2.69 -10.47 -9.69
C ALA A 250 -2.58 -8.96 -9.85
N LEU A 251 -2.17 -8.23 -8.80
CA LEU A 251 -1.92 -6.79 -8.80
C LEU A 251 -0.64 -6.50 -8.00
N ILE A 252 0.29 -5.73 -8.58
CA ILE A 252 1.38 -5.11 -7.82
C ILE A 252 0.78 -3.93 -7.04
N LEU A 253 0.93 -3.95 -5.72
CA LEU A 253 0.32 -2.97 -4.81
C LEU A 253 1.10 -1.64 -4.76
N ASP A 254 2.31 -1.60 -5.30
CA ASP A 254 3.16 -0.42 -5.39
C ASP A 254 3.11 0.25 -6.76
N SER A 255 3.17 1.58 -6.78
CA SER A 255 3.12 2.37 -8.01
C SER A 255 4.38 2.19 -8.88
N PRO A 256 4.26 2.21 -10.23
CA PRO A 256 3.02 2.30 -11.01
C PRO A 256 2.21 0.99 -11.05
N GLU A 257 0.92 1.07 -10.82
CA GLU A 257 0.04 -0.09 -10.65
C GLU A 257 -0.07 -0.90 -11.95
N ARG A 258 0.16 -2.23 -11.85
CA ARG A 258 0.04 -3.19 -12.95
C ARG A 258 -0.71 -4.43 -12.45
N ALA A 259 -1.75 -4.83 -13.17
CA ALA A 259 -2.55 -6.01 -12.87
C ALA A 259 -2.65 -6.95 -14.08
N TRP A 260 -2.83 -8.24 -13.81
CA TRP A 260 -3.08 -9.28 -14.80
C TRP A 260 -4.36 -10.00 -14.42
N LEU A 261 -5.30 -10.15 -15.36
CA LEU A 261 -6.55 -10.90 -15.18
C LEU A 261 -6.60 -12.07 -16.16
N ASP A 262 -7.07 -13.24 -15.73
CA ASP A 262 -7.28 -14.39 -16.61
C ASP A 262 -8.34 -14.05 -17.69
N PRO A 263 -8.05 -14.25 -19.00
CA PRO A 263 -9.00 -13.96 -20.07
C PRO A 263 -10.28 -14.80 -20.01
N ALA A 264 -10.32 -15.90 -19.24
CA ALA A 264 -11.51 -16.73 -19.04
C ALA A 264 -12.54 -16.11 -18.06
N LEU A 265 -12.15 -15.14 -17.23
CA LEU A 265 -13.08 -14.48 -16.32
C LEU A 265 -14.13 -13.67 -17.10
N ASP A 266 -15.39 -13.70 -16.67
CA ASP A 266 -16.44 -12.80 -17.17
C ASP A 266 -16.29 -11.37 -16.60
N GLU A 267 -17.12 -10.41 -17.02
CA GLU A 267 -17.01 -9.02 -16.52
C GLU A 267 -17.32 -8.88 -15.02
N GLY A 268 -18.30 -9.63 -14.52
CA GLY A 268 -18.66 -9.63 -13.09
C GLY A 268 -17.51 -10.17 -12.25
N GLN A 269 -16.92 -11.29 -12.66
CA GLN A 269 -15.74 -11.87 -12.03
C GLN A 269 -14.53 -10.94 -12.08
N ARG A 270 -14.24 -10.31 -13.23
CA ARG A 270 -13.15 -9.31 -13.35
C ARG A 270 -13.36 -8.12 -12.42
N ALA A 271 -14.58 -7.60 -12.36
CA ALA A 271 -14.91 -6.48 -11.49
C ALA A 271 -14.82 -6.87 -10.00
N LEU A 272 -15.27 -8.07 -9.63
CA LEU A 272 -15.12 -8.64 -8.28
C LEU A 272 -13.64 -8.73 -7.86
N VAL A 273 -12.79 -9.42 -8.63
CA VAL A 273 -11.38 -9.62 -8.26
C VAL A 273 -10.59 -8.31 -8.31
N LEU A 274 -10.90 -7.39 -9.23
CA LEU A 274 -10.33 -6.05 -9.21
C LEU A 274 -10.78 -5.25 -7.99
N THR A 275 -12.05 -5.32 -7.58
CA THR A 275 -12.53 -4.62 -6.38
C THR A 275 -11.84 -5.16 -5.13
N ALA A 276 -11.58 -6.47 -5.05
CA ALA A 276 -10.80 -7.08 -3.97
C ALA A 276 -9.34 -6.59 -3.97
N LEU A 277 -8.63 -6.68 -5.11
CA LEU A 277 -7.23 -6.27 -5.24
C LEU A 277 -7.04 -4.76 -5.03
N ILE A 278 -7.97 -3.93 -5.52
CA ILE A 278 -7.96 -2.48 -5.30
C ILE A 278 -8.24 -2.13 -3.83
N SER A 279 -9.06 -2.92 -3.12
CA SER A 279 -9.24 -2.74 -1.67
C SER A 279 -7.93 -2.92 -0.90
N LEU A 280 -7.14 -3.93 -1.26
CA LEU A 280 -5.79 -4.15 -0.71
C LEU A 280 -4.82 -3.02 -1.07
N ARG A 281 -4.87 -2.50 -2.31
CA ARG A 281 -4.04 -1.37 -2.78
C ARG A 281 -4.33 -0.06 -2.06
N LEU A 282 -5.58 0.19 -1.67
CA LEU A 282 -6.04 1.49 -1.14
C LEU A 282 -5.97 1.59 0.39
N LEU A 283 -5.75 0.48 1.09
CA LEU A 283 -5.55 0.48 2.55
C LEU A 283 -4.06 0.67 2.90
N PRO A 284 -3.71 1.55 3.86
CA PRO A 284 -2.34 1.72 4.34
C PRO A 284 -1.96 0.59 5.31
N LEU A 285 -1.77 -0.61 4.77
CA LEU A 285 -1.52 -1.84 5.53
C LEU A 285 -0.06 -2.01 6.03
N GLY A 286 0.89 -1.16 5.59
CA GLY A 286 2.31 -1.24 5.98
C GLY A 286 3.15 -2.23 5.18
N LEU A 287 2.85 -2.38 3.88
CA LEU A 287 3.43 -3.39 2.99
C LEU A 287 4.76 -2.95 2.34
N ASP A 288 5.22 -1.74 2.66
CA ASP A 288 6.41 -1.04 2.17
C ASP A 288 7.67 -1.37 2.99
#